data_AF-A0A8J7LBN0-F1
#
_entry.id   AF-A0A8J7LBN0-F1
#
_cell.length_a   1.000
_cell.length_b   1.000
_cell.length_c   1.000
_cell.angle_alpha   90.00
_cell.angle_beta   90.00
_cell.angle_gamma   90.00
#
_symmetry.space_group_name_H-M   'P 1'
#
loop_
_entity.id
_entity.type
_entity.pdbx_description
1 polymer ?
#
loop_
_entity_poly.entity_id
_entity_poly.type
_entity_poly.pdbx_seq_one_letter_code
_entity_poly.pdbx_strand_id
1 'polypeptide(L)'
;MAKSKMGGMKLSQFSGIGSNQAETIEPPQESTPEPVSVKESASKEKPVFINIKISREQHEWLSDTARTVRDNNTEPVPPGDRVYPQHLIGVAVELLQNSDVDWSQVKNVEDLRQQLKL
;
A
#
# COMPACT_ATOMS: atom_id res chain seq x y z
N MET A 1 -10.51 12.32 -56.50
CA MET A 1 -9.60 11.47 -55.70
C MET A 1 -10.25 11.23 -54.34
N ALA A 2 -10.35 9.97 -53.93
CA ALA A 2 -11.27 9.48 -52.90
C ALA A 2 -10.70 9.57 -51.46
N LYS A 3 -11.61 9.78 -50.50
CA LYS A 3 -11.41 9.76 -49.04
C LYS A 3 -11.12 8.33 -48.54
N SER A 4 -10.12 8.16 -47.68
CA SER A 4 -9.95 6.92 -46.90
C SER A 4 -10.08 7.19 -45.40
N LYS A 5 -11.18 6.71 -44.83
CA LYS A 5 -11.44 6.47 -43.40
C LYS A 5 -10.69 5.20 -42.99
N MET A 6 -9.77 5.26 -42.03
CA MET A 6 -9.29 4.05 -41.37
C MET A 6 -10.24 3.71 -40.22
N GLY A 7 -11.13 2.75 -40.48
CA GLY A 7 -12.02 2.17 -39.50
C GLY A 7 -11.55 0.79 -39.05
N GLY A 8 -11.75 0.50 -37.76
CA GLY A 8 -12.13 -0.83 -37.27
C GLY A 8 -11.02 -1.87 -37.12
N MET A 9 -10.30 -1.85 -35.99
CA MET A 9 -9.64 -3.05 -35.49
C MET A 9 -10.60 -3.80 -34.56
N LYS A 10 -11.04 -4.98 -34.99
CA LYS A 10 -12.05 -5.83 -34.34
C LYS A 10 -11.34 -6.93 -33.54
N LEU A 11 -11.47 -6.88 -32.20
CA LEU A 11 -10.80 -7.73 -31.20
C LEU A 11 -11.30 -9.20 -31.12
N SER A 12 -11.92 -9.73 -32.17
CA SER A 12 -12.66 -11.01 -32.11
C SER A 12 -11.82 -12.26 -32.41
N GLN A 13 -10.48 -12.20 -32.37
CA GLN A 13 -9.62 -13.31 -32.82
C GLN A 13 -8.86 -14.07 -31.73
N PHE A 14 -9.09 -13.81 -30.44
CA PHE A 14 -8.40 -14.54 -29.36
C PHE A 14 -9.33 -15.47 -28.57
N SER A 15 -9.99 -16.40 -29.27
CA SER A 15 -10.60 -17.57 -28.64
C SER A 15 -10.37 -18.80 -29.49
N GLY A 16 -9.54 -19.73 -29.00
CA GLY A 16 -9.60 -21.15 -29.39
C GLY A 16 -8.32 -21.78 -29.91
N ILE A 17 -7.43 -22.20 -28.99
CA ILE A 17 -6.64 -23.45 -29.06
C ILE A 17 -6.46 -23.83 -27.58
N GLY A 18 -6.88 -24.96 -27.02
CA GLY A 18 -7.14 -26.28 -27.57
C GLY A 18 -6.41 -27.26 -26.66
N SER A 19 -7.15 -27.99 -25.83
CA SER A 19 -6.66 -29.00 -24.89
C SER A 19 -5.91 -30.14 -25.60
N ASN A 20 -4.77 -30.61 -25.08
CA ASN A 20 -4.47 -32.05 -25.05
C ASN A 20 -3.33 -32.44 -24.09
N GLN A 21 -3.50 -33.61 -23.48
CA GLN A 21 -2.65 -34.29 -22.48
C GLN A 21 -1.41 -34.95 -23.09
N ALA A 22 -0.36 -35.16 -22.29
CA ALA A 22 0.54 -36.31 -22.38
C ALA A 22 1.31 -36.52 -21.05
N GLU A 23 1.26 -37.75 -20.52
CA GLU A 23 1.92 -38.24 -19.29
C GLU A 23 3.36 -38.74 -19.52
N THR A 24 4.12 -38.83 -18.40
CA THR A 24 5.29 -39.71 -18.11
C THR A 24 6.64 -39.26 -18.72
N ILE A 25 7.73 -39.01 -17.98
CA ILE A 25 8.64 -39.96 -17.28
C ILE A 25 9.43 -39.23 -16.14
N GLU A 26 9.50 -39.83 -14.95
CA GLU A 26 10.49 -39.62 -13.84
C GLU A 26 11.61 -40.71 -13.93
N PRO A 27 12.74 -40.78 -13.16
CA PRO A 27 13.38 -39.92 -12.13
C PRO A 27 14.95 -39.81 -12.38
N PRO A 28 15.92 -39.51 -11.45
CA PRO A 28 15.85 -39.25 -10.00
C PRO A 28 16.64 -38.04 -9.43
N GLN A 29 16.32 -37.80 -8.17
CA GLN A 29 16.80 -36.85 -7.17
C GLN A 29 18.33 -36.66 -7.09
N GLU A 30 18.77 -35.40 -7.05
CA GLU A 30 20.03 -35.01 -6.40
C GLU A 30 19.72 -33.95 -5.34
N SER A 31 19.87 -34.35 -4.08
CA SER A 31 19.61 -33.57 -2.89
C SER A 31 20.85 -32.73 -2.54
N THR A 32 20.79 -31.44 -2.82
CA THR A 32 21.72 -30.44 -2.25
C THR A 32 21.02 -29.73 -1.10
N PRO A 33 21.50 -29.81 0.15
CA PRO A 33 20.96 -29.03 1.24
C PRO A 33 21.51 -27.60 1.15
N GLU A 34 20.75 -26.70 0.53
CA GLU A 34 20.99 -25.26 0.66
C GLU A 34 20.48 -24.78 2.03
N PRO A 35 21.22 -23.86 2.68
CA PRO A 35 21.06 -23.54 4.09
C PRO A 35 19.67 -22.95 4.35
N VAL A 36 19.04 -23.44 5.42
CA VAL A 36 17.81 -22.91 5.99
C VAL A 36 18.08 -21.46 6.39
N SER A 37 17.80 -20.53 5.47
CA SER A 37 17.72 -19.12 5.77
C SER A 37 16.51 -18.98 6.68
N VAL A 38 16.78 -18.94 7.99
CA VAL A 38 15.84 -18.55 9.02
C VAL A 38 15.47 -17.09 8.72
N LYS A 39 14.52 -16.91 7.81
CA LYS A 39 13.74 -15.68 7.73
C LYS A 39 12.94 -15.66 9.02
N GLU A 40 13.48 -14.95 10.00
CA GLU A 40 12.75 -14.44 11.14
C GLU A 40 11.54 -13.70 10.58
N SER A 41 10.43 -14.43 10.51
CA SER A 41 9.17 -13.89 10.04
C SER A 41 8.65 -13.02 11.16
N ALA A 42 9.15 -11.79 11.23
CA ALA A 42 8.43 -10.70 11.86
C ALA A 42 7.02 -10.76 11.26
N SER A 43 6.07 -11.22 12.07
CA SER A 43 4.69 -11.41 11.65
C SER A 43 4.17 -10.03 11.27
N LYS A 44 4.23 -9.70 9.98
CA LYS A 44 3.68 -8.44 9.46
C LYS A 44 2.21 -8.47 9.79
N GLU A 45 1.83 -7.63 10.75
CA GLU A 45 0.46 -7.49 11.19
C GLU A 45 -0.40 -7.13 9.97
N LYS A 46 -1.56 -7.76 9.84
CA LYS A 46 -2.40 -7.55 8.67
C LYS A 46 -2.98 -6.13 8.75
N PRO A 47 -2.84 -5.31 7.68
CA PRO A 47 -3.43 -3.98 7.69
C PRO A 47 -4.95 -4.09 7.79
N VAL A 48 -5.53 -3.32 8.70
CA VAL A 48 -6.98 -3.22 8.91
C VAL A 48 -7.47 -1.89 8.34
N PHE A 49 -8.60 -1.92 7.64
CA PHE A 49 -9.21 -0.71 7.09
C PHE A 49 -10.06 -0.01 8.14
N ILE A 50 -9.88 1.31 8.26
CA ILE A 50 -10.80 2.20 8.97
C ILE A 50 -11.42 3.17 7.98
N ASN A 51 -12.71 3.44 8.11
CA ASN A 51 -13.41 4.44 7.31
C ASN A 51 -13.56 5.72 8.13
N ILE A 52 -12.73 6.72 7.83
CA ILE A 52 -12.67 8.00 8.55
C ILE A 52 -13.21 9.13 7.67
N LYS A 53 -14.05 9.98 8.26
CA LYS A 53 -14.51 11.21 7.62
C LYS A 53 -13.64 12.37 8.11
N ILE A 54 -13.01 13.07 7.17
CA ILE A 54 -12.18 14.26 7.42
C ILE A 54 -12.73 15.44 6.62
N SER A 55 -12.37 16.66 7.02
CA SER A 55 -12.73 17.85 6.25
C SER A 55 -11.97 17.90 4.91
N ARG A 56 -12.47 18.69 3.97
CA ARG A 56 -11.77 18.96 2.70
C ARG A 56 -10.39 19.55 2.95
N GLU A 57 -10.29 20.50 3.88
CA GLU A 57 -9.04 21.15 4.26
C GLU A 57 -8.01 20.16 4.81
N GLN A 58 -8.44 19.23 5.67
CA GLN A 58 -7.57 18.17 6.19
C GLN A 58 -7.08 17.24 5.08
N HIS A 59 -7.96 16.87 4.14
CA HIS A 59 -7.60 16.04 3.00
C HIS A 59 -6.58 16.74 2.08
N GLU A 60 -6.80 18.00 1.76
CA GLU A 60 -5.88 18.83 0.96
C GLU A 60 -4.54 18.95 1.68
N TRP A 61 -4.54 19.29 2.97
CA TRP A 61 -3.32 19.41 3.77
C TRP A 61 -2.51 18.11 3.82
N LEU A 62 -3.16 16.95 4.01
CA LEU A 62 -2.48 15.65 4.00
C LEU A 62 -1.86 15.34 2.63
N SER A 63 -2.57 15.69 1.55
CA SER A 63 -2.13 15.45 0.17
C SER A 63 -0.91 16.31 -0.17
N ASP A 64 -0.96 17.59 0.19
CA ASP A 64 0.12 18.54 -0.05
C ASP A 64 1.34 18.20 0.79
N THR A 65 1.15 17.90 2.08
CA THR A 65 2.25 17.51 2.97
C THR A 65 2.93 16.24 2.48
N ALA A 66 2.17 15.20 2.12
CA ALA A 66 2.75 13.98 1.56
C ALA A 66 3.48 14.25 0.23
N ARG A 67 3.03 15.23 -0.57
CA ARG A 67 3.76 15.67 -1.77
C ARG A 67 5.06 16.37 -1.40
N THR A 68 5.06 17.33 -0.50
CA THR A 68 6.27 18.00 -0.02
C THR A 68 7.30 17.00 0.49
N VAL A 69 6.88 16.02 1.30
CA VAL A 69 7.78 14.96 1.79
C VAL A 69 8.38 14.15 0.64
N ARG A 70 7.60 13.87 -0.41
CA ARG A 70 8.10 13.17 -1.60
C ARG A 70 9.06 14.04 -2.41
N ASP A 71 8.76 15.32 -2.56
CA ASP A 71 9.56 16.29 -3.32
C ASP A 71 10.90 16.59 -2.62
N ASN A 72 11.01 16.34 -1.31
CA ASN A 72 12.26 16.45 -0.55
C ASN A 72 13.29 15.33 -0.84
N ASN A 73 12.90 14.25 -1.53
CA ASN A 73 13.82 13.15 -1.82
C ASN A 73 14.78 13.54 -2.93
N THR A 74 16.08 13.57 -2.62
CA THR A 74 17.15 13.84 -3.60
C THR A 74 17.40 12.66 -4.54
N GLU A 75 17.06 11.46 -4.10
CA GLU A 75 17.21 10.21 -4.86
C GLU A 75 15.84 9.64 -5.25
N PRO A 76 15.74 8.92 -6.38
CA PRO A 76 14.50 8.27 -6.77
C PRO A 76 14.02 7.23 -5.75
N VAL A 77 12.83 7.45 -5.18
CA VAL A 77 12.18 6.50 -4.25
C VAL A 77 11.20 5.59 -5.01
N PRO A 78 11.27 4.26 -4.83
CA PRO A 78 10.31 3.31 -5.39
C PRO A 78 8.86 3.60 -4.98
N PRO A 79 7.86 3.27 -5.80
CA PRO A 79 6.45 3.57 -5.48
C PRO A 79 5.97 3.03 -4.12
N GLY A 80 6.44 1.84 -3.71
CA GLY A 80 6.05 1.22 -2.45
C GLY A 80 6.55 1.95 -1.20
N ASP A 81 7.66 2.69 -1.33
CA ASP A 81 8.33 3.36 -0.21
C ASP A 81 8.01 4.86 -0.15
N ARG A 82 7.17 5.35 -1.07
CA ARG A 82 6.76 6.75 -1.10
C ARG A 82 5.79 7.07 0.03
N VAL A 83 5.89 8.30 0.55
CA VAL A 83 4.96 8.81 1.55
C VAL A 83 3.64 9.20 0.89
N TYR A 84 2.54 8.69 1.45
CA TYR A 84 1.16 8.96 1.05
C TYR A 84 0.36 9.47 2.25
N PRO A 85 -0.81 10.11 2.05
CA PRO A 85 -1.67 10.59 3.14
C PRO A 85 -1.94 9.57 4.25
N GLN A 86 -2.17 8.30 3.89
CA GLN A 86 -2.38 7.22 4.85
C GLN A 86 -1.20 7.00 5.80
N HIS A 87 0.04 7.21 5.31
CA HIS A 87 1.25 7.03 6.13
C HIS A 87 1.34 8.14 7.18
N LEU A 88 0.95 9.38 6.84
CA LEU A 88 0.90 10.49 7.80
C LEU A 88 -0.11 10.21 8.93
N ILE A 89 -1.25 9.61 8.60
CA ILE A 89 -2.25 9.20 9.58
C ILE A 89 -1.69 8.09 10.48
N GLY A 90 -1.00 7.10 9.90
CA GLY A 90 -0.33 6.04 10.66
C GLY A 90 0.69 6.60 11.67
N VAL A 91 1.58 7.49 11.21
CA VAL A 91 2.56 8.16 12.07
C VAL A 91 1.86 8.99 13.16
N ALA A 92 0.76 9.68 12.85
CA ALA A 92 0.00 10.40 13.86
C ALA A 92 -0.57 9.47 14.95
N VAL A 93 -1.01 8.25 14.59
CA VAL A 93 -1.44 7.24 15.57
C VAL A 93 -0.28 6.79 16.44
N GLU A 94 0.90 6.54 15.85
CA GLU A 94 2.10 6.19 16.62
C GLU A 94 2.50 7.31 17.58
N LEU A 95 2.40 8.58 17.16
CA LEU A 95 2.65 9.73 18.03
C LEU A 95 1.68 9.77 19.21
N LEU A 96 0.40 9.44 19.00
CA LEU A 96 -0.58 9.35 20.08
C LEU A 96 -0.25 8.19 21.03
N GLN A 97 0.07 7.00 20.50
CA GLN A 97 0.42 5.85 21.34
C GLN A 97 1.65 6.08 22.22
N ASN A 98 2.63 6.84 21.70
CA ASN A 98 3.86 7.19 22.42
C ASN A 98 3.74 8.49 23.24
N SER A 99 2.57 9.13 23.26
CA SER A 99 2.35 10.33 24.06
C SER A 99 2.12 9.98 25.53
N ASP A 100 2.66 10.81 26.41
CA ASP A 100 2.47 10.70 27.87
C ASP A 100 1.11 11.30 28.27
N VAL A 101 0.04 10.66 27.81
CA VAL A 101 -1.35 11.06 28.06
C VAL A 101 -2.06 9.95 28.85
N ASP A 102 -2.68 10.33 29.96
CA ASP A 102 -3.57 9.42 30.68
C ASP A 102 -4.93 9.31 29.97
N TRP A 103 -5.02 8.36 29.04
CA TRP A 103 -6.22 8.06 28.27
C TRP A 103 -7.43 7.70 29.13
N SER A 104 -7.25 7.29 30.39
CA SER A 104 -8.36 6.96 31.30
C SER A 104 -9.16 8.19 31.74
N GLN A 105 -8.54 9.38 31.67
CA GLN A 105 -9.16 10.64 32.08
C GLN A 105 -9.85 11.38 30.92
N VAL A 106 -9.55 11.00 29.67
CA VAL A 106 -10.12 11.64 28.48
C VAL A 106 -11.54 11.11 28.23
N LYS A 107 -12.56 11.97 28.36
CA LYS A 107 -13.96 11.57 28.17
C LYS A 107 -14.59 12.15 26.91
N ASN A 108 -14.00 13.20 26.35
CA ASN A 108 -14.51 13.89 25.18
C ASN A 108 -13.37 14.53 24.37
N VAL A 109 -13.72 15.18 23.26
CA VAL A 109 -12.76 15.79 22.32
C VAL A 109 -12.05 17.00 22.93
N GLU A 110 -12.73 17.79 23.75
CA GLU A 110 -12.13 18.92 24.46
C GLU A 110 -11.09 18.46 25.50
N ASP A 111 -11.39 17.43 26.29
CA ASP A 111 -10.42 16.83 27.24
C ASP A 111 -9.18 16.33 26.48
N LEU A 112 -9.39 15.70 25.32
CA LEU A 112 -8.33 15.22 24.46
C LEU A 112 -7.43 16.37 23.99
N ARG A 113 -8.03 17.47 23.51
CA ARG A 113 -7.28 18.66 23.08
C ARG A 113 -6.46 19.25 24.22
N GLN A 114 -7.04 19.34 25.42
CA GLN A 114 -6.32 19.83 26.61
C GLN A 114 -5.12 18.96 26.97
N GLN A 115 -5.29 17.63 26.98
CA GLN A 115 -4.19 16.68 27.26
C GLN A 115 -3.08 16.77 26.21
N LEU A 116 -3.44 16.92 24.94
CA LEU A 116 -2.49 17.05 23.83
C LEU A 116 -1.93 18.46 23.66
N LYS A 117 -2.37 19.43 24.49
CA LYS A 117 -1.96 20.85 24.43
C LYS A 117 -2.23 21.48 23.06
N LEU A 118 -3.39 21.15 22.47
CA LEU A 118 -3.89 21.64 21.19
C LEU A 118 -5.01 22.67 21.34
#